data_AF-A0AAV2ZDT0-F1
#
_entry.id   AF-A0AAV2ZDT0-F1
#
_cell.length_a   1.000
_cell.length_b   1.000
_cell.length_c   1.000
_cell.angle_alpha   90.00
_cell.angle_beta   90.00
_cell.angle_gamma   90.00
#
_symmetry.space_group_name_H-M   'P 1'
#
loop_
_entity.id
_entity.type
_entity.pdbx_description
1 polymer ?
#
loop_
_entity_poly.entity_id
_entity_poly.type
_entity_poly.pdbx_seq_one_letter_code
_entity_poly.pdbx_strand_id
1 'polypeptide(L)'
;MVYTYDCQDMNDTTARKGQLDFLDERALLTLNFAHCSELVVPSDIQHFPNLLGMNLKHLTLADWPMDAAVTADYFPNMLFLVFSHVNWSCLPDGILGPLPNGLQDIELTHTNLSVIPDGLDQHWPGVATLYIG
;
A
#
# COMPACT_ATOMS: atom_id res chain seq x y z
N MET A 1 9.52 7.41 -11.67
CA MET A 1 10.55 7.23 -10.63
C MET A 1 10.10 6.13 -9.66
N VAL A 2 11.02 5.33 -9.14
CA VAL A 2 10.73 4.34 -8.08
C VAL A 2 11.48 4.77 -6.83
N TYR A 3 10.80 4.76 -5.68
CA TYR A 3 11.42 5.04 -4.39
C TYR A 3 11.13 3.90 -3.41
N THR A 4 12.12 3.56 -2.60
CA THR A 4 12.00 2.58 -1.52
C THR A 4 12.30 3.28 -0.20
N TYR A 5 11.32 3.27 0.70
CA TYR A 5 11.52 3.56 2.10
C TYR A 5 11.88 2.26 2.81
N ASP A 6 13.16 2.12 3.17
CA ASP A 6 13.67 0.95 3.87
C ASP A 6 13.94 1.30 5.34
N CYS A 7 13.13 0.76 6.26
CA CYS A 7 13.25 1.07 7.68
C CYS A 7 14.61 0.65 8.27
N GLN A 8 15.22 -0.41 7.74
CA GLN A 8 16.53 -0.85 8.20
C GLN A 8 17.62 0.17 7.79
N ASP A 9 17.60 0.65 6.55
CA ASP A 9 18.54 1.67 6.07
C ASP A 9 18.34 3.00 6.80
N MET A 10 17.09 3.32 7.14
CA MET A 10 16.72 4.53 7.87
C MET A 10 16.93 4.42 9.39
N ASN A 11 17.26 3.23 9.91
CA ASN A 11 17.31 2.92 11.34
C ASN A 11 16.03 3.35 12.07
N ASP A 12 14.88 3.05 11.47
CA ASP A 12 13.53 3.31 11.97
C ASP A 12 12.73 1.98 11.99
N THR A 13 11.52 2.01 12.53
CA THR A 13 10.61 0.85 12.53
C THR A 13 9.39 1.08 11.63
N THR A 14 9.12 2.34 11.28
CA THR A 14 8.00 2.79 10.44
C THR A 14 8.33 4.07 9.69
N ALA A 15 7.67 4.30 8.55
CA ALA A 15 7.62 5.61 7.93
C ALA A 15 6.74 6.57 8.77
N ARG A 16 7.18 7.81 8.91
CA ARG A 16 6.55 8.87 9.70
C ARG A 16 6.17 10.04 8.80
N LYS A 17 5.23 10.83 9.30
CA LYS A 17 4.76 12.04 8.62
C LYS A 17 5.92 12.96 8.22
N GLY A 18 5.91 13.42 6.98
CA GLY A 18 6.88 14.35 6.39
C GLY A 18 8.17 13.69 5.87
N GLN A 19 8.35 12.38 6.06
CA GLN A 19 9.54 11.69 5.55
C GLN A 19 9.51 11.46 4.04
N LEU A 20 8.38 11.71 3.38
CA LEU A 20 8.24 11.62 1.92
C LEU A 20 8.25 13.01 1.23
N ASP A 21 8.27 14.11 1.99
CA ASP A 21 8.12 15.48 1.46
C ASP A 21 9.23 15.93 0.50
N PHE A 22 10.38 15.24 0.54
CA PHE A 22 11.50 15.54 -0.37
C PHE A 22 11.29 14.98 -1.78
N LEU A 23 10.29 14.10 -1.97
CA LEU A 23 9.98 13.48 -3.25
C LEU A 23 9.14 14.43 -4.10
N ASP A 24 9.41 14.45 -5.40
CA ASP A 24 8.54 15.15 -6.35
C ASP A 24 7.22 14.40 -6.49
N GLU A 25 6.14 15.09 -6.09
CA GLU A 25 4.74 14.62 -6.10
C GLU A 25 4.32 13.99 -7.44
N ARG A 26 4.83 14.50 -8.57
CA ARG A 26 4.41 14.08 -9.92
C ARG A 26 5.37 13.12 -10.57
N ALA A 27 6.60 13.00 -10.09
CA ALA A 27 7.59 12.11 -10.67
C ALA A 27 7.52 10.68 -10.12
N LEU A 28 7.00 10.51 -8.89
CA LEU A 28 6.92 9.20 -8.23
C LEU A 28 5.87 8.30 -8.91
N LEU A 29 6.32 7.14 -9.38
CA LEU A 29 5.48 6.15 -10.07
C LEU A 29 5.30 4.88 -9.24
N THR A 30 6.28 4.54 -8.39
CA THR A 30 6.18 3.38 -7.51
C THR A 30 6.81 3.70 -6.17
N LEU A 31 6.10 3.38 -5.10
CA LEU A 31 6.55 3.52 -3.72
C LEU A 31 6.66 2.15 -3.07
N ASN A 32 7.82 1.85 -2.51
CA ASN A 32 8.05 0.60 -1.80
C ASN A 32 8.30 0.87 -0.32
N PHE A 33 7.72 0.06 0.56
CA PHE A 33 8.09 -0.02 1.96
C PHE A 33 8.78 -1.36 2.21
N ALA A 34 9.93 -1.33 2.88
CA ALA A 34 10.73 -2.51 3.14
C ALA A 34 11.29 -2.56 4.55
N HIS A 35 11.40 -3.78 5.10
CA HIS A 35 12.11 -4.08 6.35
C HIS A 35 11.63 -3.30 7.58
N CYS A 36 10.35 -2.90 7.59
CA CYS A 36 9.71 -2.21 8.71
C CYS A 36 9.12 -3.21 9.70
N SER A 37 9.45 -3.08 10.99
CA SER A 37 8.94 -4.00 12.02
C SER A 37 7.55 -3.62 12.55
N GLU A 38 7.10 -2.38 12.33
CA GLU A 38 5.81 -1.86 12.81
C GLU A 38 5.26 -0.78 11.85
N LEU A 39 5.20 -1.05 10.54
CA LEU A 39 4.81 -0.06 9.54
C LEU A 39 3.38 0.46 9.81
N VAL A 40 3.28 1.78 9.97
CA VAL A 40 2.05 2.55 9.81
C VAL A 40 2.16 3.29 8.49
N VAL A 41 1.25 3.03 7.54
CA VAL A 41 1.29 3.71 6.23
C VAL A 41 0.99 5.19 6.43
N PRO A 42 1.91 6.12 6.11
CA PRO A 42 1.73 7.53 6.38
C PRO A 42 0.76 8.16 5.37
N SER A 43 -0.08 9.09 5.79
CA SER A 43 -1.00 9.83 4.91
C SER A 43 -0.28 10.58 3.77
N ASP A 44 1.03 10.86 3.91
CA ASP A 44 1.84 11.55 2.89
C ASP A 44 1.84 10.81 1.54
N ILE A 45 1.50 9.52 1.51
CA ILE A 45 1.35 8.80 0.23
C ILE A 45 0.32 9.45 -0.69
N GLN A 46 -0.66 10.17 -0.14
CA GLN A 46 -1.72 10.85 -0.89
C GLN A 46 -1.22 12.07 -1.70
N HIS A 47 0.01 12.53 -1.46
CA HIS A 47 0.61 13.62 -2.25
C HIS A 47 1.10 13.16 -3.63
N PHE A 48 1.03 11.86 -3.96
CA PHE A 48 1.60 11.30 -5.19
C PHE A 48 0.52 10.80 -6.17
N PRO A 49 -0.20 11.69 -6.89
CA PRO A 49 -1.32 11.31 -7.76
C PRO A 49 -0.92 10.47 -8.99
N ASN A 50 0.37 10.43 -9.32
CA ASN A 50 0.92 9.67 -10.46
C ASN A 50 1.44 8.29 -10.05
N LEU A 51 1.25 7.87 -8.79
CA LEU A 51 1.60 6.51 -8.37
C LEU A 51 0.82 5.48 -9.18
N LEU A 52 1.58 4.60 -9.83
CA LEU A 52 1.08 3.43 -10.54
C LEU A 52 0.95 2.22 -9.62
N GLY A 53 1.68 2.18 -8.51
CA GLY A 53 1.52 1.10 -7.55
C GLY A 53 2.43 1.19 -6.33
N MET A 54 2.18 0.29 -5.39
CA MET A 54 2.96 0.18 -4.15
C MET A 54 3.36 -1.26 -3.88
N ASN A 55 4.57 -1.43 -3.32
CA ASN A 55 5.06 -2.71 -2.87
C ASN A 55 5.37 -2.66 -1.38
N LEU A 56 4.81 -3.58 -0.60
CA LEU A 56 5.12 -3.76 0.81
C LEU A 56 5.87 -5.09 0.94
N LYS A 57 7.12 -5.05 1.39
CA LYS A 57 8.00 -6.22 1.35
C LYS A 57 8.77 -6.46 2.66
N HIS A 58 8.77 -7.72 3.12
CA HIS A 58 9.51 -8.15 4.33
C HIS A 58 9.26 -7.24 5.54
N LEU A 59 8.00 -7.04 5.91
CA LEU A 59 7.63 -6.12 6.98
C LEU A 59 6.44 -6.63 7.80
N THR A 60 6.24 -6.04 8.97
CA THR A 60 4.99 -6.16 9.73
C THR A 60 4.19 -4.89 9.52
N LEU A 61 2.98 -5.00 9.01
CA LEU A 61 2.05 -3.89 8.88
C LEU A 61 1.27 -3.76 10.19
N ALA A 62 1.59 -2.70 10.95
CA ALA A 62 0.91 -2.38 12.19
C ALA A 62 -0.43 -1.68 11.94
N ASP A 63 -0.48 -0.74 10.99
CA ASP A 63 -1.70 -0.04 10.62
C ASP A 63 -1.63 0.52 9.18
N TRP A 64 -2.79 0.63 8.54
CA TRP A 64 -2.97 1.43 7.33
C TRP A 64 -4.29 2.20 7.50
N PRO A 65 -4.23 3.42 8.06
CA PRO A 65 -5.41 4.13 8.48
C PRO A 65 -6.22 4.69 7.30
N MET A 66 -7.49 5.02 7.55
CA MET A 66 -8.41 5.59 6.56
C MET A 66 -7.95 6.94 5.99
N ASP A 67 -7.17 7.73 6.74
CA ASP A 67 -6.61 9.00 6.26
C ASP A 67 -5.40 8.80 5.32
N ALA A 68 -4.95 7.56 5.14
CA ALA A 68 -4.01 7.12 4.12
C ALA A 68 -4.68 6.17 3.11
N ALA A 69 -6.01 6.15 3.02
CA ALA A 69 -6.73 5.19 2.19
C ALA A 69 -6.42 5.35 0.69
N VAL A 70 -6.41 4.21 -0.01
CA VAL A 70 -6.28 4.12 -1.46
C VAL A 70 -7.64 4.39 -2.10
N THR A 71 -7.84 5.60 -2.60
CA THR A 71 -9.09 6.03 -3.26
C THR A 71 -8.81 6.65 -4.62
N ALA A 72 -9.84 6.73 -5.47
CA ALA A 72 -9.72 7.33 -6.80
C ALA A 72 -9.36 8.82 -6.76
N ASP A 73 -9.68 9.53 -5.67
CA ASP A 73 -9.38 10.95 -5.51
C ASP A 73 -7.87 11.20 -5.33
N TYR A 74 -7.19 10.31 -4.60
CA TYR A 74 -5.75 10.43 -4.32
C TYR A 74 -4.88 9.63 -5.30
N PHE A 75 -5.38 8.51 -5.81
CA PHE A 75 -4.62 7.59 -6.64
C PHE A 75 -5.32 7.25 -7.96
N PRO A 76 -5.62 8.24 -8.82
CA PRO A 76 -6.38 8.03 -10.04
C PRO A 76 -5.66 7.13 -11.07
N ASN A 77 -4.34 6.99 -10.96
CA ASN A 77 -3.51 6.23 -11.90
C ASN A 77 -3.00 4.89 -11.34
N MET A 78 -3.43 4.50 -10.14
CA MET A 78 -2.93 3.28 -9.51
C MET A 78 -3.43 2.04 -10.24
N LEU A 79 -2.51 1.11 -10.47
CA LEU A 79 -2.69 -0.12 -11.24
C LEU A 79 -2.50 -1.37 -10.38
N PHE A 80 -1.60 -1.33 -9.40
CA PHE A 80 -1.26 -2.51 -8.61
C PHE A 80 -0.93 -2.24 -7.14
N LEU A 81 -1.18 -3.25 -6.30
CA LEU A 81 -0.69 -3.34 -4.92
C LEU A 81 -0.09 -4.73 -4.68
N VAL A 82 1.15 -4.77 -4.22
CA VAL A 82 1.85 -6.03 -3.98
C VAL A 82 2.31 -6.11 -2.53
N PHE A 83 1.96 -7.21 -1.87
CA PHE A 83 2.34 -7.53 -0.50
C PHE A 83 3.15 -8.82 -0.53
N SER A 84 4.43 -8.75 -0.17
CA SER A 84 5.35 -9.89 -0.22
C SER A 84 6.06 -10.07 1.13
N HIS A 85 5.86 -11.21 1.79
CA HIS A 85 6.38 -11.44 3.14
C HIS A 85 5.91 -10.36 4.13
N VAL A 86 4.60 -10.10 4.14
CA VAL A 86 3.96 -9.12 5.02
C VAL A 86 3.22 -9.84 6.15
N ASN A 87 3.49 -9.41 7.38
CA ASN A 87 2.78 -9.86 8.57
C ASN A 87 1.73 -8.83 8.99
N TRP A 88 0.47 -9.24 9.14
CA TRP A 88 -0.68 -8.42 9.56
C TRP A 88 -1.75 -9.27 10.24
N SER A 89 -2.72 -8.67 10.93
CA SER A 89 -3.83 -9.43 11.53
C SER A 89 -5.03 -9.59 10.59
N CYS A 90 -5.29 -8.58 9.77
CA CYS A 90 -6.41 -8.51 8.82
C CYS A 90 -6.06 -7.57 7.66
N LEU A 91 -6.90 -7.57 6.61
CA LEU A 91 -6.84 -6.49 5.62
C LEU A 91 -7.07 -5.15 6.32
N PRO A 92 -6.23 -4.14 6.05
CA PRO A 92 -6.28 -2.90 6.79
C PRO A 92 -7.26 -1.90 6.16
N ASP A 93 -7.75 -0.97 6.97
CA ASP A 93 -8.81 -0.03 6.61
C ASP A 93 -8.51 0.76 5.32
N GLY A 94 -7.25 1.14 5.11
CA GLY A 94 -6.81 1.89 3.95
C GLY A 94 -7.05 1.22 2.59
N ILE A 95 -7.39 -0.07 2.54
CA ILE A 95 -7.74 -0.80 1.31
C ILE A 95 -9.09 -1.53 1.38
N LEU A 96 -9.89 -1.30 2.42
CA LEU A 96 -11.24 -1.89 2.54
C LEU A 96 -12.32 -1.09 1.78
N GLY A 97 -12.07 0.20 1.51
CA GLY A 97 -13.00 1.06 0.78
C GLY A 97 -13.03 0.82 -0.73
N PRO A 98 -13.84 1.60 -1.47
CA PRO A 98 -13.86 1.57 -2.93
C PRO A 98 -12.48 1.94 -3.50
N LEU A 99 -11.81 0.96 -4.12
CA LEU A 99 -10.51 1.18 -4.74
C LEU A 99 -10.64 1.92 -6.09
N PRO A 100 -9.58 2.59 -6.58
CA PRO A 100 -9.55 3.16 -7.92
C PRO A 100 -9.91 2.10 -8.98
N ASN A 101 -10.77 2.44 -9.93
CA ASN A 101 -11.15 1.53 -11.02
C ASN A 101 -9.95 1.05 -11.86
N GLY A 102 -8.85 1.82 -11.88
CA GLY A 102 -7.62 1.45 -12.58
C GLY A 102 -6.80 0.38 -11.87
N LEU A 103 -7.06 0.11 -10.59
CA LEU A 103 -6.32 -0.85 -9.78
C LEU A 103 -6.78 -2.25 -10.15
N GLN A 104 -5.97 -2.92 -10.97
CA GLN A 104 -6.30 -4.18 -11.61
C GLN A 104 -5.64 -5.39 -10.94
N ASP A 105 -4.57 -5.18 -10.20
CA ASP A 105 -3.74 -6.26 -9.68
C ASP A 105 -3.46 -6.11 -8.18
N ILE A 106 -3.82 -7.14 -7.42
CA ILE A 106 -3.50 -7.25 -6.00
C ILE A 106 -2.84 -8.60 -5.76
N GLU A 107 -1.61 -8.56 -5.24
CA GLU A 107 -0.84 -9.77 -4.93
C GLU A 107 -0.56 -9.88 -3.43
N LEU A 108 -0.96 -10.99 -2.83
CA LEU A 108 -0.72 -11.35 -1.43
C LEU A 108 0.16 -12.59 -1.37
N THR A 109 1.48 -12.40 -1.34
CA THR A 109 2.47 -13.49 -1.41
C THR A 109 3.19 -13.66 -0.07
N HIS A 110 3.19 -14.87 0.49
CA HIS A 110 3.76 -15.17 1.80
C HIS A 110 3.25 -14.22 2.90
N THR A 111 1.95 -13.96 2.91
CA THR A 111 1.30 -13.20 3.99
C THR A 111 0.66 -14.17 4.99
N ASN A 112 0.33 -13.67 6.18
CA ASN A 112 -0.43 -14.43 7.17
C ASN A 112 -1.93 -14.07 7.16
N LEU A 113 -2.45 -13.53 6.04
CA LEU A 113 -3.88 -13.26 5.90
C LEU A 113 -4.66 -14.59 5.98
N SER A 114 -5.58 -14.69 6.94
CA SER A 114 -6.36 -15.91 7.15
C SER A 114 -7.82 -15.78 6.71
N VAL A 115 -8.30 -14.54 6.55
CA VAL A 115 -9.70 -14.24 6.22
C VAL A 115 -9.75 -13.09 5.22
N ILE A 116 -10.53 -13.29 4.16
CA ILE A 116 -10.94 -12.24 3.24
C ILE A 116 -12.35 -11.79 3.67
N PRO A 117 -12.60 -10.49 3.90
CA PRO A 117 -13.93 -9.99 4.26
C PRO A 117 -14.98 -10.29 3.18
N ASP A 118 -16.22 -10.53 3.62
CA ASP A 118 -17.36 -10.64 2.72
C ASP A 118 -17.61 -9.32 1.98
N GLY A 119 -18.00 -9.39 0.71
CA GLY A 119 -18.35 -8.21 -0.10
C GLY A 119 -17.15 -7.40 -0.59
N LEU A 120 -15.91 -7.89 -0.41
CA LEU A 120 -14.70 -7.23 -0.89
C LEU A 120 -14.72 -7.01 -2.41
N ASP A 121 -15.36 -7.91 -3.16
CA ASP A 121 -15.60 -7.80 -4.60
C ASP A 121 -16.41 -6.55 -4.98
N GLN A 122 -17.30 -6.07 -4.11
CA GLN A 122 -18.08 -4.84 -4.33
C GLN A 122 -17.22 -3.59 -4.11
N HIS A 123 -16.19 -3.69 -3.28
CA HIS A 123 -15.26 -2.60 -3.00
C HIS A 123 -14.09 -2.57 -3.98
N TRP A 124 -13.80 -3.69 -4.65
CA TRP A 124 -12.69 -3.85 -5.57
C TRP A 124 -13.16 -4.08 -7.02
N PRO A 125 -14.04 -3.22 -7.59
CA PRO A 125 -14.71 -3.50 -8.85
C PRO A 125 -13.76 -3.51 -10.08
N GLY A 126 -12.57 -2.92 -9.95
CA GLY A 126 -11.56 -2.87 -11.01
C GLY A 126 -10.52 -3.99 -10.94
N VAL A 127 -10.46 -4.76 -9.85
CA VAL A 127 -9.43 -5.78 -9.63
C VAL A 127 -9.70 -6.98 -10.52
N ALA A 128 -8.86 -7.15 -11.54
CA ALA A 128 -8.92 -8.26 -12.48
C ALA A 128 -8.15 -9.49 -11.97
N THR A 129 -7.08 -9.26 -11.20
CA THR A 129 -6.22 -10.30 -10.62
C THR A 129 -6.12 -10.10 -9.12
N LEU A 130 -6.54 -11.11 -8.36
CA LEU A 130 -6.22 -11.27 -6.95
C LEU A 130 -5.41 -12.55 -6.79
N TYR A 131 -4.10 -12.41 -6.57
CA TYR A 131 -3.22 -13.54 -6.31
C TYR A 131 -3.00 -13.71 -4.81
N ILE A 132 -3.11 -14.95 -4.32
CA ILE A 132 -2.85 -15.31 -2.93
C ILE A 132 -2.03 -16.59 -2.91
N GLY A 133 -0.83 -16.53 -2.32
CA GLY A 133 0.11 -17.66 -2.29
C GLY A 133 1.19 -17.55 -1.24
#